data_AF-A0A1D7YMD2-F1
#
_entry.id   AF-A0A1D7YMD2-F1
#
_cell.length_a   1.000
_cell.length_b   1.000
_cell.length_c   1.000
_cell.angle_alpha   90.00
_cell.angle_beta   90.00
_cell.angle_gamma   90.00
#
_symmetry.space_group_name_H-M   'P 1'
#
loop_
_entity.id
_entity.type
_entity.pdbx_description
1 polymer ?
#
loop_
_entity_poly.entity_id
_entity_poly.type
_entity_poly.pdbx_seq_one_letter_code
_entity_poly.pdbx_strand_id
1 'polypeptide(L)'
;MSWCAPLGEGATTLTFGGATRTVIPVPTGDLEAAREAGGAPEVTAYAVPRGSGASDGRSHAYAELTDADGRVHTAELSTGEGFAFTAAVAAATAARLLESPPPGAWTAPRLLGAELVASLPDTKIQLGR
;
A
#
# COMPACT_ATOMS: atom_id res chain seq x y z
N MET A 1 -2.81 10.23 25.94
CA MET A 1 -3.39 9.39 24.87
C MET A 1 -3.01 7.94 25.16
N SER A 2 -3.98 7.05 25.39
CA SER A 2 -3.72 5.62 25.66
C SER A 2 -3.54 4.90 24.33
N TRP A 3 -2.33 4.42 24.05
CA TRP A 3 -1.95 3.76 22.80
C TRP A 3 -1.98 2.23 22.98
N CYS A 4 -3.11 1.72 23.46
CA CYS A 4 -3.29 0.30 23.73
C CYS A 4 -4.72 -0.10 23.38
N ALA A 5 -5.04 -0.03 22.08
CA ALA A 5 -6.15 -0.82 21.56
C ALA A 5 -5.71 -2.30 21.59
N PRO A 6 -6.44 -3.24 22.20
CA PRO A 6 -6.15 -4.67 22.11
C PRO A 6 -5.86 -5.13 20.67
N LEU A 7 -4.93 -6.08 20.53
CA LEU A 7 -4.63 -6.71 19.25
C LEU A 7 -5.92 -7.23 18.59
N GLY A 8 -6.24 -6.74 17.40
CA GLY A 8 -7.44 -7.10 16.65
C GLY A 8 -8.64 -6.17 16.85
N GLU A 9 -8.59 -5.19 17.75
CA GLU A 9 -9.54 -4.08 17.73
C GLU A 9 -9.41 -3.32 16.41
N GLY A 10 -10.54 -3.07 15.73
CA GLY A 10 -10.56 -2.52 14.37
C GLY A 10 -10.42 -3.55 13.26
N ALA A 11 -10.40 -4.85 13.56
CA ALA A 11 -10.50 -5.89 12.54
C ALA A 11 -11.78 -5.74 11.71
N THR A 12 -11.65 -5.89 10.40
CA THR A 12 -12.76 -5.72 9.45
C THR A 12 -12.60 -6.65 8.25
N THR A 13 -13.57 -6.65 7.35
CA THR A 13 -13.53 -7.39 6.09
C THR A 13 -13.41 -6.43 4.93
N LEU A 14 -12.42 -6.66 4.06
CA LEU A 14 -12.24 -5.90 2.82
C LEU A 14 -12.29 -6.87 1.62
N THR A 15 -12.84 -6.41 0.51
CA THR A 15 -12.84 -7.15 -0.75
C THR A 15 -11.88 -6.49 -1.72
N PHE A 16 -10.85 -7.23 -2.12
CA PHE A 16 -9.87 -6.83 -3.13
C PHE A 16 -9.35 -8.10 -3.81
N GLY A 17 -8.62 -8.05 -4.91
CA GLY A 17 -8.03 -9.23 -5.56
C GLY A 17 -9.03 -10.37 -5.80
N GLY A 18 -10.28 -10.02 -6.10
CA GLY A 18 -11.39 -10.98 -6.29
C GLY A 18 -11.83 -11.78 -5.06
N ALA A 19 -11.35 -11.46 -3.85
CA ALA A 19 -11.68 -12.20 -2.63
C ALA A 19 -11.95 -11.28 -1.43
N THR A 20 -12.93 -11.65 -0.62
CA THR A 20 -13.18 -11.04 0.68
C THR A 20 -12.20 -11.59 1.71
N ARG A 21 -11.47 -10.71 2.38
CA ARG A 21 -10.42 -11.05 3.35
C ARG A 21 -10.69 -10.35 4.68
N THR A 22 -10.49 -11.07 5.77
CA THR A 22 -10.38 -10.46 7.09
C THR A 22 -9.03 -9.76 7.20
N VAL A 23 -9.06 -8.50 7.60
CA VAL A 23 -7.86 -7.69 7.83
C VAL A 23 -7.84 -7.18 9.26
N ILE A 24 -6.64 -7.02 9.79
CA ILE A 24 -6.42 -6.46 11.13
C ILE A 24 -5.51 -5.23 11.03
N PRO A 25 -5.73 -4.20 11.85
CA PRO A 25 -4.83 -3.05 11.86
C PRO A 25 -3.47 -3.47 12.40
N VAL A 26 -2.42 -2.99 11.75
CA VAL A 26 -1.03 -3.28 12.12
C VAL A 26 -0.21 -2.00 12.15
N PRO A 27 0.65 -1.81 13.16
CA PRO A 27 1.61 -0.71 13.11
C PRO A 27 2.63 -0.99 12.02
N THR A 28 2.77 -0.07 11.06
CA THR A 28 3.83 -0.10 10.04
C THR A 28 4.60 1.21 10.07
N GLY A 29 5.91 1.15 9.81
CA GLY A 29 6.76 2.35 9.78
C GLY A 29 6.41 3.32 8.65
N ASP A 30 5.71 2.84 7.63
CA ASP A 30 5.37 3.62 6.43
C ASP A 30 4.14 4.52 6.60
N LEU A 31 3.42 4.43 7.73
CA LEU A 31 2.22 5.24 8.00
C LEU A 31 2.52 6.75 7.95
N GLU A 32 3.62 7.20 8.54
CA GLU A 32 4.01 8.61 8.49
C GLU A 32 4.41 9.03 7.06
N ALA A 33 5.06 8.16 6.30
CA ALA A 33 5.39 8.43 4.91
C ALA A 33 4.12 8.58 4.05
N ALA A 34 3.09 7.77 4.30
CA ALA A 34 1.79 7.87 3.65
C ALA A 34 1.03 9.13 4.07
N ARG A 35 1.01 9.47 5.38
CA ARG A 35 0.40 10.69 5.92
C ARG A 35 1.01 11.94 5.27
N GLU A 36 2.34 11.97 5.22
CA GLU A 36 3.11 13.06 4.63
C GLU A 36 2.92 13.18 3.10
N ALA A 37 2.81 12.06 2.38
CA ALA A 37 2.60 12.06 0.94
C ALA A 37 1.16 12.42 0.55
N GLY A 38 0.16 11.92 1.30
CA GLY A 38 -1.26 12.10 0.98
C GLY A 38 -1.92 13.30 1.64
N GLY A 39 -1.31 13.89 2.66
CA GLY A 39 -1.90 14.98 3.45
C GLY A 39 -3.10 14.56 4.30
N ALA A 40 -3.38 13.26 4.39
CA ALA A 40 -4.49 12.74 5.19
C ALA A 40 -4.20 12.98 6.69
N PRO A 41 -5.20 13.45 7.47
CA PRO A 41 -5.01 13.66 8.90
C PRO A 41 -4.86 12.33 9.66
N GLU A 42 -5.35 11.24 9.08
CA GLU A 42 -5.38 9.90 9.65
C GLU A 42 -5.05 8.87 8.57
N VAL A 43 -4.21 7.89 8.91
CA VAL A 43 -3.85 6.77 8.05
C VAL A 43 -3.82 5.51 8.90
N THR A 44 -4.55 4.48 8.47
CA THR A 44 -4.58 3.16 9.12
C THR A 44 -4.08 2.10 8.15
N ALA A 45 -3.09 1.32 8.56
CA ALA A 45 -2.58 0.19 7.80
C ALA A 45 -3.24 -1.10 8.26
N TYR A 46 -3.64 -1.91 7.30
CA TYR A 46 -4.25 -3.21 7.50
C TYR A 46 -3.41 -4.31 6.90
N ALA A 47 -3.34 -5.47 7.56
CA ALA A 47 -2.73 -6.67 7.03
C ALA A 47 -3.70 -7.86 7.09
N VAL A 48 -3.56 -8.76 6.11
CA VAL A 48 -4.22 -10.06 6.11
C VAL A 48 -3.41 -11.00 7.02
N PRO A 49 -4.00 -11.60 8.07
CA PRO A 49 -3.29 -12.55 8.93
C PRO A 49 -2.70 -13.71 8.15
N ARG A 50 -1.49 -14.15 8.52
CA ARG A 50 -0.83 -15.30 7.87
C ARG A 50 -1.70 -16.56 7.95
N GLY A 51 -1.76 -17.32 6.86
CA GLY A 51 -2.55 -18.55 6.78
C GLY A 51 -4.06 -18.34 6.59
N SER A 52 -4.52 -17.10 6.41
CA SER A 52 -5.92 -16.82 6.08
C SER A 52 -6.15 -16.76 4.57
N GLY A 53 -7.24 -17.36 4.12
CA GLY A 53 -7.69 -17.33 2.71
C GLY A 53 -6.89 -18.23 1.76
N ALA A 54 -7.42 -18.37 0.54
CA ALA A 54 -6.70 -19.01 -0.57
C ALA A 54 -5.76 -18.01 -1.25
N SER A 55 -4.58 -18.47 -1.65
CA SER A 55 -3.63 -17.70 -2.47
C SER A 55 -3.88 -18.01 -3.95
N ASP A 56 -3.95 -16.99 -4.78
CA ASP A 56 -3.94 -17.11 -6.25
C ASP A 56 -2.51 -16.99 -6.83
N GLY A 57 -1.49 -16.98 -5.96
CA GLY A 57 -0.09 -16.80 -6.32
C GLY A 57 0.33 -15.35 -6.58
N ARG A 58 -0.59 -14.39 -6.45
CA ARG A 58 -0.34 -12.96 -6.66
C ARG A 58 -0.33 -12.21 -5.33
N SER A 59 0.24 -11.01 -5.35
CA SER A 59 0.11 -10.06 -4.25
C SER A 59 -0.90 -8.98 -4.60
N HIS A 60 -1.73 -8.63 -3.63
CA HIS A 60 -2.73 -7.58 -3.77
C HIS A 60 -2.62 -6.57 -2.64
N ALA A 61 -2.89 -5.31 -2.95
CA ALA A 61 -3.05 -4.24 -1.97
C ALA A 61 -4.32 -3.45 -2.28
N TYR A 62 -4.92 -2.88 -1.23
CA TYR A 62 -6.09 -2.04 -1.30
C TYR A 62 -5.81 -0.73 -0.59
N ALA A 63 -6.27 0.38 -1.16
CA ALA A 63 -6.26 1.68 -0.53
C ALA A 63 -7.66 2.29 -0.62
N GLU A 64 -8.07 2.94 0.46
CA GLU A 64 -9.30 3.70 0.56
C GLU A 64 -8.95 5.10 1.06
N LEU A 65 -9.54 6.11 0.43
CA LEU A 65 -9.40 7.50 0.80
C LEU A 65 -10.78 8.12 0.94
N THR A 66 -11.07 8.72 2.07
CA THR A 66 -12.25 9.56 2.24
C THR A 66 -11.83 11.02 2.08
N ASP A 67 -12.41 11.72 1.09
CA ASP A 67 -12.13 13.13 0.86
C ASP A 67 -12.86 14.06 1.83
N ALA A 68 -12.60 15.35 1.75
CA ALA A 68 -13.19 16.37 2.64
C ALA A 68 -14.72 16.50 2.50
N ASP A 69 -15.29 16.06 1.37
CA ASP A 69 -16.73 16.03 1.13
C ASP A 69 -17.36 14.71 1.64
N GLY A 70 -16.55 13.81 2.20
CA GLY A 70 -16.98 12.49 2.65
C GLY A 70 -17.11 11.47 1.52
N ARG A 71 -16.62 11.75 0.30
CA ARG A 71 -16.62 10.76 -0.78
C ARG A 71 -15.49 9.78 -0.58
N VAL A 72 -15.79 8.50 -0.79
CA VAL A 72 -14.83 7.42 -0.73
C VAL A 72 -14.23 7.22 -2.13
N HIS A 73 -12.92 7.07 -2.18
CA HIS A 73 -12.17 6.72 -3.38
C HIS A 73 -11.36 5.47 -3.06
N THR A 74 -11.35 4.51 -3.97
CA THR A 74 -10.66 3.24 -3.74
C THR A 74 -9.65 2.97 -4.84
N ALA A 75 -8.59 2.24 -4.49
CA ALA A 75 -7.62 1.73 -5.44
C ALA A 75 -7.21 0.32 -5.05
N GLU A 76 -7.18 -0.57 -6.03
CA GLU A 76 -6.64 -1.91 -5.89
C GLU A 76 -5.39 -2.07 -6.74
N LEU A 77 -4.33 -2.56 -6.14
CA LEU A 77 -3.11 -3.00 -6.82
C LEU A 77 -3.09 -4.53 -6.84
N SER A 78 -2.83 -5.11 -8.00
CA SER A 78 -2.50 -6.53 -8.17
C SER A 78 -1.15 -6.66 -8.87
N THR A 79 -0.25 -7.48 -8.34
CA THR A 79 1.10 -7.71 -8.88
C THR A 79 1.32 -9.17 -9.23
N GLY A 80 2.51 -9.54 -9.71
CA GLY A 80 2.97 -10.93 -9.68
C GLY A 80 3.23 -11.43 -8.25
N GLU A 81 4.15 -12.39 -8.12
CA GLU A 81 4.62 -12.88 -6.81
C GLU A 81 5.26 -11.72 -6.01
N GLY A 82 4.95 -11.65 -4.70
CA GLY A 82 5.23 -10.46 -3.88
C GLY A 82 6.71 -10.19 -3.64
N PHE A 83 7.52 -11.24 -3.42
CA PHE A 83 8.96 -11.06 -3.26
C PHE A 83 9.64 -10.68 -4.58
N ALA A 84 9.25 -11.30 -5.69
CA ALA A 84 9.73 -10.93 -7.01
C ALA A 84 9.38 -9.47 -7.35
N PHE A 85 8.15 -9.05 -7.05
CA PHE A 85 7.72 -7.67 -7.22
C PHE A 85 8.53 -6.70 -6.35
N THR A 86 8.76 -7.03 -5.07
CA THR A 86 9.57 -6.21 -4.16
C THR A 86 11.01 -6.06 -4.67
N ALA A 87 11.61 -7.14 -5.17
CA ALA A 87 12.95 -7.11 -5.76
C ALA A 87 12.99 -6.23 -7.02
N ALA A 88 11.94 -6.28 -7.86
CA ALA A 88 11.82 -5.43 -9.04
C ALA A 88 11.70 -3.95 -8.67
N VAL A 89 10.91 -3.59 -7.64
CA VAL A 89 10.80 -2.22 -7.11
C VAL A 89 12.17 -1.72 -6.63
N ALA A 90 12.91 -2.54 -5.88
CA ALA A 90 14.23 -2.18 -5.38
C ALA A 90 15.23 -1.92 -6.53
N ALA A 91 15.27 -2.81 -7.52
CA ALA A 91 16.15 -2.65 -8.69
C ALA A 91 15.79 -1.41 -9.52
N ALA A 92 14.49 -1.19 -9.79
CA ALA A 92 14.01 -0.05 -10.55
C ALA A 92 14.22 1.29 -9.81
N THR A 93 14.18 1.27 -8.48
CA THR A 93 14.53 2.41 -7.63
C THR A 93 16.02 2.70 -7.71
N ALA A 94 16.87 1.70 -7.55
CA ALA A 94 18.32 1.85 -7.65
C ALA A 94 18.74 2.43 -9.01
N ALA A 95 18.12 1.97 -10.11
CA ALA A 95 18.36 2.52 -11.44
C ALA A 95 18.03 4.02 -11.53
N ARG A 96 16.89 4.45 -10.99
CA ARG A 96 16.49 5.87 -10.95
C ARG A 96 17.39 6.72 -10.04
N LEU A 97 17.90 6.16 -8.95
CA LEU A 97 18.86 6.86 -8.08
C LEU A 97 20.19 7.16 -8.81
N LEU A 98 20.58 6.34 -9.79
CA LEU A 98 21.77 6.59 -10.61
C LEU A 98 21.59 7.76 -11.59
N GLU A 99 20.35 8.17 -11.86
CA GLU A 99 20.04 9.35 -12.69
C GLU A 99 20.25 10.69 -11.94
N SER A 100 20.89 10.64 -10.77
CA SER A 100 21.25 11.81 -9.94
C SER A 100 20.03 12.63 -9.51
N PRO A 101 19.07 12.04 -8.77
CA PRO A 101 17.96 12.79 -8.21
C PRO A 101 18.43 13.80 -7.14
N PRO A 102 17.55 14.73 -6.72
CA PRO A 102 17.88 15.69 -5.68
C PRO A 102 18.40 15.03 -4.39
N PRO A 103 19.50 15.53 -3.79
CA PRO A 103 20.04 14.97 -2.56
C PRO A 103 19.06 15.14 -1.40
N GLY A 104 19.05 14.19 -0.47
CA GLY A 104 18.22 14.25 0.73
C GLY A 104 17.64 12.90 1.14
N ALA A 105 16.82 12.92 2.19
CA ALA A 105 16.00 11.78 2.59
C ALA A 105 14.59 11.95 1.99
N TRP A 106 14.16 10.95 1.23
CA TRP A 106 12.88 11.01 0.51
C TRP A 106 12.03 9.77 0.79
N THR A 107 10.71 9.96 0.81
CA THR A 107 9.77 8.83 0.70
C THR A 107 9.65 8.41 -0.76
N ALA A 108 9.43 7.12 -1.02
CA ALA A 108 9.30 6.61 -2.39
C ALA A 108 8.23 7.35 -3.21
N PRO A 109 7.03 7.67 -2.68
CA PRO A 109 6.04 8.46 -3.41
C PRO A 109 6.52 9.86 -3.81
N ARG A 110 7.30 10.55 -2.94
CA ARG A 110 7.82 11.89 -3.23
C ARG A 110 8.96 11.89 -4.24
N LEU A 111 9.80 10.85 -4.23
CA LEU A 111 10.97 10.77 -5.10
C LEU A 111 10.65 10.18 -6.49
N LEU A 112 9.80 9.16 -6.54
CA LEU A 112 9.65 8.29 -7.71
C LEU A 112 8.25 8.35 -8.33
N GLY A 113 7.26 8.88 -7.58
CA GLY A 113 5.86 8.89 -7.98
C GLY A 113 5.22 7.51 -8.08
N ALA A 114 3.92 7.47 -8.38
CA ALA A 114 3.18 6.22 -8.57
C ALA A 114 3.59 5.46 -9.86
N GLU A 115 4.18 6.17 -10.83
CA GLU A 115 4.60 5.63 -12.11
C GLU A 115 5.65 4.51 -12.00
N LEU A 116 6.48 4.55 -10.95
CA LEU A 116 7.40 3.45 -10.67
C LEU A 116 6.66 2.12 -10.59
N VAL A 117 5.63 2.04 -9.76
CA VAL A 117 4.83 0.82 -9.56
C VAL A 117 4.07 0.47 -10.83
N ALA A 118 3.42 1.46 -11.45
CA ALA A 118 2.63 1.23 -12.67
C ALA A 118 3.47 0.69 -13.84
N SER A 119 4.77 1.00 -13.87
CA SER A 119 5.68 0.55 -14.93
C SER A 119 6.20 -0.89 -14.78
N LEU A 120 6.00 -1.53 -13.62
CA LEU A 120 6.56 -2.86 -13.35
C LEU A 120 5.74 -3.98 -14.00
N PRO A 121 6.39 -5.08 -14.46
CA PRO A 121 5.70 -6.24 -15.01
C PRO A 121 4.64 -6.81 -14.07
N ASP A 122 3.59 -7.38 -14.66
CA ASP A 122 2.49 -8.03 -13.95
C ASP A 122 1.74 -7.15 -12.95
N THR A 123 1.84 -5.83 -13.10
CA THR A 123 1.19 -4.82 -12.25
C THR A 123 -0.11 -4.33 -12.89
N LYS A 124 -1.20 -4.33 -12.12
CA LYS A 124 -2.47 -3.72 -12.49
C LYS A 124 -2.95 -2.84 -11.35
N ILE A 125 -3.30 -1.60 -11.66
CA ILE A 125 -3.98 -0.68 -10.74
C ILE A 125 -5.42 -0.51 -11.24
N GLN A 126 -6.39 -0.70 -10.35
CA GLN A 126 -7.80 -0.47 -10.62
C GLN A 126 -8.33 0.58 -9.65
N LEU A 127 -8.80 1.70 -10.18
CA LEU A 127 -9.45 2.74 -9.40
C LEU A 127 -10.94 2.44 -9.28
N GLY A 128 -11.48 2.57 -8.08
CA GLY A 128 -12.91 2.56 -7.80
C GLY A 128 -13.40 3.94 -7.36
N ARG A 129 -14.71 4.11 -7.44
CA ARG A 129 -15.46 5.27 -6.92
C ARG A 129 -16.18 4.89 -5.64
#